data_AF-A0A2E4Y5K0-F1
#
_entry.id   AF-A0A2E4Y5K0-F1
#
_cell.length_a   1.000
_cell.length_b   1.000
_cell.length_c   1.000
_cell.angle_alpha   90.00
_cell.angle_beta   90.00
_cell.angle_gamma   90.00
#
_symmetry.space_group_name_H-M   'P 1'
#
loop_
_entity.id
_entity.type
_entity.pdbx_description
1 polymer ?
#
loop_
_entity_poly.entity_id
_entity_poly.type
_entity_poly.pdbx_seq_one_letter_code
_entity_poly.pdbx_strand_id
1 'polypeptide(L)'
;MDNNPNWSKKVMQVLQHAQEELKKTTEIGKKMISASKTSSELHDAYEDLGKFVYKSLKADTLKLEDPLLGEFVEKIDDLQEELGDIESEVNKIKFSEKDDEE
;
A
#
# COMPACT_ATOMS: atom_id res chain seq x y z
N MET A 1 -43.48 -11.06 32.07
CA MET A 1 -42.98 -10.44 30.82
C MET A 1 -41.47 -10.45 30.92
N ASP A 2 -40.85 -11.49 30.41
CA ASP A 2 -39.39 -11.63 30.41
C ASP A 2 -38.79 -10.70 29.37
N ASN A 3 -38.60 -9.43 29.76
CA ASN A 3 -37.72 -8.52 29.06
C ASN A 3 -36.29 -9.04 29.27
N ASN A 4 -35.85 -9.96 28.40
CA ASN A 4 -34.53 -10.54 28.45
C ASN A 4 -33.52 -9.54 27.83
N PRO A 5 -32.70 -8.81 28.62
CA PRO A 5 -31.76 -7.79 28.11
C PRO A 5 -30.59 -8.39 27.30
N ASN A 6 -30.51 -9.71 27.19
CA ASN A 6 -29.37 -10.42 26.62
C ASN A 6 -29.34 -10.42 25.08
N TRP A 7 -30.50 -10.42 24.42
CA TRP A 7 -30.57 -10.38 22.94
C TRP A 7 -30.18 -9.01 22.39
N SER A 8 -30.57 -7.93 23.07
CA SER A 8 -30.22 -6.56 22.71
C SER A 8 -28.69 -6.33 22.80
N LYS A 9 -28.05 -6.85 23.86
CA LYS A 9 -26.58 -6.83 24.00
C LYS A 9 -25.87 -7.58 22.86
N LYS A 10 -26.35 -8.77 22.50
CA LYS A 10 -25.79 -9.55 21.39
C LYS A 10 -25.92 -8.82 20.04
N VAL A 11 -27.07 -8.20 19.78
CA VAL A 11 -27.27 -7.41 18.55
C VAL A 11 -26.34 -6.20 18.53
N MET A 12 -26.18 -5.51 19.67
CA MET A 12 -25.28 -4.36 19.78
C MET A 12 -23.81 -4.76 19.55
N GLN A 13 -23.39 -5.93 20.05
CA GLN A 13 -22.05 -6.49 19.79
C GLN A 13 -21.84 -6.81 18.30
N VAL A 14 -22.82 -7.43 17.64
CA VAL A 14 -22.74 -7.73 16.19
C VAL A 14 -22.64 -6.46 15.36
N LEU A 15 -23.44 -5.44 15.69
CA LEU A 15 -23.39 -4.14 15.00
C LEU A 15 -22.06 -3.43 15.21
N GLN A 16 -21.51 -3.49 16.43
CA GLN A 16 -20.21 -2.91 16.73
C GLN A 16 -19.08 -3.59 15.93
N HIS A 17 -19.06 -4.92 15.91
CA HIS A 17 -18.06 -5.67 15.13
C HIS A 17 -18.19 -5.40 13.62
N ALA A 18 -19.42 -5.35 13.09
CA ALA A 18 -19.64 -4.99 11.69
C ALA A 18 -19.15 -3.57 11.35
N GLN A 19 -19.32 -2.62 12.27
CA GLN A 19 -18.81 -1.26 12.12
C GLN A 19 -17.28 -1.21 12.12
N GLU A 20 -16.63 -1.98 12.98
CA GLU A 20 -15.18 -2.11 13.06
C GLU A 20 -14.60 -2.73 11.77
N GLU A 21 -15.20 -3.81 11.29
CA GLU A 21 -14.81 -4.46 10.02
C GLU A 21 -15.02 -3.55 8.80
N LEU A 22 -16.11 -2.79 8.76
CA LEU A 22 -16.35 -1.81 7.70
C LEU A 22 -15.28 -0.71 7.72
N LYS A 23 -14.89 -0.24 8.90
CA LYS A 23 -13.83 0.76 9.07
C LYS A 23 -12.48 0.22 8.58
N LYS A 24 -12.07 -0.98 9.02
CA LYS A 24 -10.83 -1.63 8.56
C LYS A 24 -10.82 -1.82 7.05
N THR A 25 -11.92 -2.35 6.49
CA THR A 25 -12.07 -2.56 5.05
C THR A 25 -11.90 -1.25 4.27
N THR A 26 -12.49 -0.16 4.77
CA THR A 26 -12.36 1.17 4.15
C THR A 26 -10.92 1.69 4.21
N GLU A 27 -10.23 1.53 5.35
CA GLU A 27 -8.83 1.94 5.50
C GLU A 27 -7.89 1.13 4.61
N ILE A 28 -8.07 -0.19 4.54
CA ILE A 28 -7.35 -1.06 3.60
C ILE A 28 -7.64 -0.62 2.16
N GLY A 29 -8.90 -0.38 1.81
CA GLY A 29 -9.29 0.07 0.47
C GLY A 29 -8.59 1.35 0.04
N LYS A 30 -8.50 2.35 0.92
CA LYS A 30 -7.76 3.59 0.66
C LYS A 30 -6.28 3.32 0.38
N LYS A 31 -5.65 2.46 1.19
CA LYS A 31 -4.24 2.10 1.02
C LYS A 31 -3.99 1.32 -0.27
N MET A 32 -4.90 0.42 -0.66
CA MET A 32 -4.81 -0.30 -1.94
C MET A 32 -4.93 0.65 -3.14
N ILE A 33 -5.76 1.70 -3.07
CA ILE A 33 -5.84 2.71 -4.12
C ILE A 33 -4.50 3.43 -4.25
N SER A 34 -3.88 3.83 -3.14
CA SER A 34 -2.53 4.40 -3.15
C SER A 34 -1.53 3.42 -3.75
N ALA A 35 -1.48 2.16 -3.29
CA ALA A 35 -0.60 1.15 -3.85
C ALA A 35 -0.77 0.96 -5.36
N SER A 36 -2.01 0.97 -5.85
CA SER A 36 -2.29 0.85 -7.28
C SER A 36 -1.71 2.02 -8.08
N LYS A 37 -1.74 3.23 -7.52
CA LYS A 37 -1.12 4.42 -8.11
C LYS A 37 0.41 4.30 -8.06
N THR A 38 0.99 4.10 -6.88
CA THR A 38 2.44 3.99 -6.66
C THR A 38 3.05 2.86 -7.50
N SER A 39 2.38 1.71 -7.63
CA SER A 39 2.81 0.61 -8.50
C SER A 39 2.79 0.97 -9.98
N SER A 40 1.83 1.78 -10.44
CA SER A 40 1.80 2.25 -11.83
C SER A 40 2.95 3.23 -12.07
N GLU A 41 3.18 4.16 -11.13
CA GLU A 41 4.29 5.11 -11.19
C GLU A 41 5.66 4.41 -11.16
N LEU A 42 5.80 3.31 -10.40
CA LEU A 42 7.00 2.48 -10.38
C LEU A 42 7.24 1.81 -11.73
N HIS A 43 6.18 1.28 -12.36
CA HIS A 43 6.27 0.70 -13.69
C HIS A 43 6.74 1.74 -14.72
N ASP A 44 6.13 2.92 -14.70
CA ASP A 44 6.49 4.03 -15.59
C ASP A 44 7.95 4.48 -15.37
N ALA A 45 8.41 4.56 -14.11
CA ALA A 45 9.78 4.92 -13.78
C ALA A 45 10.80 3.92 -14.34
N TYR A 46 10.53 2.61 -14.24
CA TYR A 46 11.36 1.59 -14.88
C TYR A 46 11.35 1.69 -16.40
N GLU A 47 10.18 1.96 -17.00
CA GLU A 47 10.08 2.10 -18.45
C GLU A 47 10.86 3.32 -18.95
N ASP A 48 10.77 4.45 -18.25
CA ASP A 48 11.49 5.68 -18.58
C ASP A 48 13.01 5.51 -18.44
N LEU A 49 13.47 4.85 -17.37
CA LEU A 49 14.87 4.46 -17.20
C LEU A 49 15.33 3.58 -18.36
N GLY A 50 14.57 2.55 -18.73
CA GLY A 50 14.87 1.67 -19.84
C GLY A 50 14.94 2.40 -21.18
N LYS A 51 13.97 3.29 -21.45
CA LYS A 51 13.96 4.15 -22.64
C LYS A 51 15.17 5.07 -22.68
N PHE A 52 15.56 5.66 -21.54
CA PHE A 52 16.73 6.52 -21.43
C PHE A 52 18.01 5.74 -21.75
N VAL A 53 18.24 4.62 -21.05
CA VAL A 53 19.42 3.77 -21.25
C VAL A 53 19.51 3.27 -22.69
N TYR A 54 18.40 2.81 -23.26
CA TYR A 54 18.36 2.34 -24.65
C TYR A 54 18.76 3.45 -25.65
N LYS A 55 18.21 4.66 -25.50
CA LYS A 55 18.54 5.81 -26.35
C LYS A 55 20.01 6.19 -26.22
N SER A 56 20.52 6.26 -24.99
CA SER A 56 21.90 6.62 -24.69
C SER A 56 22.90 5.57 -25.18
N LEU A 57 22.57 4.28 -25.09
CA LEU A 57 23.36 3.20 -25.68
C LEU A 57 23.41 3.29 -27.20
N LYS A 58 22.26 3.52 -27.84
CA LYS A 58 22.18 3.63 -29.31
C LYS A 58 22.97 4.83 -29.84
N ALA A 59 23.06 5.90 -29.06
CA ALA A 59 23.83 7.09 -29.38
C ALA A 59 25.32 6.99 -28.98
N ASP A 60 25.74 5.91 -28.30
CA ASP A 60 27.06 5.75 -27.69
C ASP A 60 27.42 6.87 -26.69
N THR A 61 26.40 7.40 -26.01
CA THR A 61 26.51 8.50 -25.02
C THR A 61 26.20 8.07 -23.60
N LEU A 62 26.01 6.77 -23.34
CA LEU A 62 25.68 6.29 -22.01
C LEU A 62 26.83 6.57 -21.03
N LYS A 63 26.52 7.30 -19.96
CA LYS A 63 27.42 7.51 -18.82
C LYS A 63 26.72 7.02 -17.56
N LEU A 64 27.42 6.21 -16.78
CA LEU A 64 26.86 5.68 -15.53
C LEU A 64 26.82 6.74 -14.43
N GLU A 65 27.69 7.75 -14.49
CA GLU A 65 27.63 8.90 -13.58
C GLU A 65 26.67 10.01 -14.07
N ASP A 66 25.79 9.73 -15.04
CA ASP A 66 24.79 10.70 -15.48
C ASP A 66 23.83 11.02 -14.33
N PRO A 67 23.70 12.29 -13.91
CA PRO A 67 22.79 12.68 -12.84
C PRO A 67 21.34 12.23 -13.08
N LEU A 68 20.87 12.23 -14.34
CA LEU A 68 19.53 11.79 -14.68
C LEU A 68 19.34 10.30 -14.42
N LEU A 69 20.39 9.49 -14.61
CA LEU A 69 20.36 8.07 -14.27
C LEU A 69 20.20 7.87 -12.76
N GLY A 70 20.89 8.69 -11.96
CA GLY A 70 20.75 8.73 -10.51
C GLY A 70 19.33 9.08 -10.07
N GLU A 71 18.73 10.11 -10.66
CA GLU A 71 17.36 10.54 -10.36
C GLU A 71 16.32 9.43 -10.65
N PHE A 72 16.50 8.66 -11.74
CA PHE A 72 15.62 7.53 -12.04
C PHE A 72 15.73 6.41 -10.99
N VAL A 73 16.96 6.10 -10.55
CA VAL A 73 17.19 5.06 -9.55
C VAL A 73 16.63 5.48 -8.19
N GLU A 74 16.90 6.71 -7.76
CA GLU A 74 16.37 7.27 -6.51
C GLU A 74 14.85 7.25 -6.50
N LYS A 75 14.20 7.69 -7.59
CA LYS A 75 12.75 7.62 -7.72
C LYS A 75 12.21 6.18 -7.63
N ILE A 76 12.90 5.22 -8.23
CA ILE A 76 12.50 3.80 -8.16
C ILE A 76 12.59 3.29 -6.73
N ASP A 77 13.69 3.59 -6.03
CA ASP A 77 13.93 3.17 -4.65
C ASP A 77 12.86 3.77 -3.71
N ASP A 78 12.55 5.06 -3.86
CA ASP A 78 11.49 5.74 -3.09
C ASP A 78 10.12 5.08 -3.28
N LEU A 79 9.75 4.77 -4.53
CA LEU A 79 8.47 4.14 -4.85
C LEU A 79 8.40 2.69 -4.33
N GLN A 80 9.52 1.96 -4.28
CA GLN A 80 9.59 0.64 -3.67
C GLN A 80 9.43 0.70 -2.15
N GLU A 81 10.08 1.67 -1.50
CA GLU A 81 9.92 1.91 -0.06
C GLU A 81 8.46 2.24 0.27
N GLU A 82 7.84 3.16 -0.48
CA GLU A 82 6.44 3.53 -0.30
C GLU A 82 5.49 2.32 -0.44
N LEU A 83 5.71 1.45 -1.43
CA LEU A 83 4.92 0.22 -1.57
C LEU A 83 5.12 -0.74 -0.38
N GLY A 84 6.35 -0.86 0.13
CA GLY A 84 6.67 -1.66 1.31
C GLY A 84 5.99 -1.13 2.57
N ASP A 85 5.96 0.19 2.74
CA ASP A 85 5.25 0.85 3.83
C ASP A 85 3.74 0.61 3.74
N ILE A 86 3.14 0.76 2.56
CA ILE A 86 1.73 0.48 2.35
C ILE A 86 1.40 -0.99 2.70
N GLU A 87 2.25 -1.94 2.30
CA GLU A 87 2.07 -3.35 2.64
C GLU A 87 2.14 -3.57 4.16
N SER A 88 3.14 -2.99 4.82
CA SER A 88 3.30 -3.05 6.28
C SER A 88 2.08 -2.51 7.02
N GLU A 89 1.55 -1.37 6.59
CA GLU A 89 0.36 -0.76 7.15
C GLU A 89 -0.91 -1.60 6.93
N VAL A 90 -1.10 -2.15 5.73
CA VAL A 90 -2.22 -3.06 5.45
C VAL A 90 -2.15 -4.30 6.33
N ASN A 91 -0.96 -4.87 6.52
CA ASN A 91 -0.76 -6.02 7.39
C ASN A 91 -1.05 -5.68 8.86
N LYS A 92 -0.63 -4.51 9.35
CA LYS A 92 -0.99 -4.04 10.69
C LYS A 92 -2.50 -3.99 10.90
N ILE A 93 -3.26 -3.46 9.93
CA ILE A 93 -4.74 -3.37 10.03
C ILE A 93 -5.39 -4.76 9.96
N LYS A 94 -4.89 -5.65 9.09
CA LYS A 94 -5.43 -7.01 8.94
C LYS A 94 -5.22 -7.88 10.18
N PHE A 95 -4.15 -7.64 10.93
CA PHE A 95 -3.75 -8.49 12.05
C PHE A 95 -3.82 -7.80 13.43
N SER A 96 -4.38 -6.59 13.51
CA SER A 96 -4.45 -5.79 14.75
C SER A 96 -5.26 -6.41 15.89
N GLU A 97 -6.01 -7.50 15.66
CA GLU A 97 -6.86 -8.17 16.66
C GLU A 97 -6.25 -9.45 17.24
N LYS A 98 -5.06 -9.88 16.78
CA LYS A 98 -4.44 -11.11 17.29
C LYS A 98 -3.70 -10.96 18.63
N ASP A 99 -3.56 -9.74 19.15
CA ASP A 99 -2.71 -9.47 20.32
C ASP A 99 -3.47 -9.31 21.65
N ASP A 100 -4.81 -9.38 21.65
CA ASP A 100 -5.64 -9.20 22.87
C ASP A 100 -6.10 -10.53 23.53
N GLU A 101 -5.65 -11.69 23.05
CA GLU A 101 -6.03 -13.03 23.56
C GLU A 101 -4.91 -13.82 24.28
N GLU A 102 -3.76 -13.22 24.61
CA GLU A 102 -2.73 -13.85 25.48
C GLU A 102 -2.81 -13.44 26.96
#